data_AF-A0A5E6NIT3-F1
#
_entry.id   AF-A0A5E6NIT3-F1
#
_cell.length_a   1.000
_cell.length_b   1.000
_cell.length_c   1.000
_cell.angle_alpha   90.00
_cell.angle_beta   90.00
_cell.angle_gamma   90.00
#
_symmetry.space_group_name_H-M   'P 1'
#
loop_
_entity.id
_entity.type
_entity.pdbx_description
1 polymer ?
#
loop_
_entity_poly.entity_id
_entity_poly.type
_entity_poly.pdbx_seq_one_letter_code
_entity_poly.pdbx_strand_id
1 'polypeptide(L)'
;MAILDLVVGTNLNSKKVKVIKSKNNHKYKPAPEKPEDIRGIPNLKEVRKKTSVQGGGKKRARYEDKKGNIYEWDYRHGTLEKYNKRGKHLGEYNPKTGKQLKPANKTRRVEP
;
A
#
# COMPACT_ATOMS: atom_id res chain seq x y z
N MET A 1 -32.95 42.23 -46.96
CA MET A 1 -31.75 41.56 -47.52
C MET A 1 -30.79 41.30 -46.37
N ALA A 2 -30.40 40.03 -46.24
CA ALA A 2 -29.30 39.42 -45.47
C ALA A 2 -29.21 39.57 -43.93
N ILE A 3 -29.44 38.48 -43.16
CA ILE A 3 -28.52 37.44 -42.62
C ILE A 3 -27.43 37.99 -41.66
N LEU A 4 -27.44 37.55 -40.39
CA LEU A 4 -26.51 36.54 -39.82
C LEU A 4 -26.31 36.72 -38.30
N ASP A 5 -26.66 35.68 -37.54
CA ASP A 5 -26.23 35.46 -36.15
C ASP A 5 -24.71 35.35 -36.05
N LEU A 6 -24.09 35.86 -34.99
CA LEU A 6 -22.89 35.21 -34.44
C LEU A 6 -22.61 35.55 -32.97
N VAL A 7 -22.89 34.56 -32.11
CA VAL A 7 -22.20 34.33 -30.83
C VAL A 7 -20.72 34.03 -31.09
N VAL A 8 -19.79 34.82 -30.54
CA VAL A 8 -18.43 34.40 -30.14
C VAL A 8 -18.01 35.40 -29.05
N GLY A 9 -17.80 35.08 -27.79
CA GLY A 9 -17.08 33.97 -27.19
C GLY A 9 -16.20 34.60 -26.10
N THR A 10 -16.60 34.46 -24.84
CA THR A 10 -15.82 34.99 -23.72
C THR A 10 -14.47 34.27 -23.66
N ASN A 11 -13.39 35.05 -23.74
CA ASN A 11 -12.02 34.57 -23.64
C ASN A 11 -11.74 34.13 -22.20
N LEU A 12 -12.13 32.90 -21.86
CA LEU A 12 -11.56 32.17 -20.74
C LEU A 12 -10.14 31.78 -21.13
N ASN A 13 -9.22 32.73 -20.95
CA ASN A 13 -7.79 32.46 -20.92
C ASN A 13 -7.55 31.54 -19.72
N SER A 14 -7.70 30.25 -20.00
CA SER A 14 -7.42 29.12 -19.15
C SER A 14 -5.92 29.11 -18.94
N LYS A 15 -5.42 30.05 -18.13
CA LYS A 15 -4.10 30.00 -17.54
C LYS A 15 -4.07 28.69 -16.79
N LYS A 16 -3.52 27.68 -17.48
CA LYS A 16 -3.14 26.37 -16.97
C LYS A 16 -2.86 26.52 -15.49
N VAL A 17 -3.81 26.10 -14.68
CA VAL A 17 -3.56 25.77 -13.30
C VAL A 17 -2.40 24.80 -13.40
N LYS A 18 -1.20 25.27 -13.10
CA LYS A 18 -0.05 24.40 -12.86
C LYS A 18 -0.52 23.54 -11.70
N VAL A 19 -1.15 22.41 -12.02
CA VAL A 19 -1.34 21.32 -11.09
C VAL A 19 0.08 21.02 -10.66
N ILE A 20 0.44 21.52 -9.48
CA ILE A 20 1.67 21.17 -8.81
C ILE A 20 1.48 19.68 -8.53
N LYS A 21 1.88 18.87 -9.51
CA LYS A 21 1.95 17.43 -9.39
C LYS A 21 3.06 17.24 -8.36
N SER A 22 2.70 17.25 -7.08
CA SER A 22 3.63 16.94 -5.99
C SER A 22 4.31 15.65 -6.41
N LYS A 23 5.60 15.73 -6.72
CA LYS A 23 6.44 14.56 -6.96
C LYS A 23 6.57 13.88 -5.61
N ASN A 24 5.54 13.14 -5.22
CA ASN A 24 5.53 12.30 -4.04
C ASN A 24 6.59 11.22 -4.27
N ASN A 25 7.82 11.54 -3.90
CA ASN A 25 9.00 10.70 -4.05
C ASN A 25 8.97 9.60 -2.98
N HIS A 26 7.85 8.87 -2.88
CA HIS A 26 7.67 7.75 -1.97
C HIS A 26 8.52 6.59 -2.48
N LYS A 27 9.82 6.63 -2.19
CA LYS A 27 10.74 5.55 -2.52
C LYS A 27 10.31 4.31 -1.74
N TYR A 28 9.72 3.35 -2.45
CA TYR A 28 9.31 2.07 -1.89
C TYR A 28 10.49 1.39 -1.17
N LYS A 29 10.19 0.74 -0.05
CA LYS A 29 11.12 -0.10 0.70
C LYS A 29 11.01 -1.53 0.16
N PRO A 30 12.09 -2.12 -0.38
CA PRO A 30 12.03 -3.49 -0.87
C PRO A 30 11.65 -4.44 0.27
N ALA A 31 10.89 -5.48 -0.07
CA ALA A 31 10.63 -6.55 0.87
C ALA A 31 11.94 -7.33 1.13
N PRO A 32 12.07 -8.01 2.28
CA PRO A 32 13.17 -8.93 2.51
C PRO A 32 13.23 -10.01 1.42
N GLU A 33 14.44 -10.41 1.03
CA GLU A 33 14.64 -11.41 -0.02
C GLU A 33 14.17 -12.79 0.43
N LYS A 34 14.40 -13.12 1.70
CA LYS A 34 13.96 -14.38 2.29
C LYS A 34 13.19 -14.15 3.60
N PRO A 35 12.26 -15.03 3.98
CA PRO A 35 11.55 -14.92 5.26
C PRO A 35 12.49 -14.87 6.48
N GLU A 36 13.64 -15.54 6.42
CA GLU A 36 14.64 -15.60 7.49
C GLU A 36 15.28 -14.24 7.79
N ASP A 37 15.24 -13.30 6.84
CA ASP A 37 15.70 -11.93 7.04
C ASP A 37 14.78 -11.13 7.98
N ILE A 38 13.55 -11.62 8.22
CA ILE A 38 12.59 -11.07 9.19
C ILE A 38 12.92 -11.60 10.59
N ARG A 39 14.05 -11.18 11.13
CA ARG A 39 14.58 -11.67 12.42
C ARG A 39 13.65 -11.40 13.61
N GLY A 40 12.83 -10.35 13.52
CA GLY A 40 11.89 -9.97 14.58
C GLY A 40 10.69 -10.89 14.73
N ILE A 41 10.39 -11.70 13.71
CA ILE A 41 9.28 -12.63 13.71
C ILE A 41 9.79 -13.95 13.12
N PRO A 42 10.40 -14.83 13.94
CA PRO A 42 11.04 -16.03 13.43
C PRO A 42 10.03 -17.05 12.90
N ASN A 43 10.49 -17.95 12.05
CA ASN A 43 9.71 -19.06 11.47
C ASN A 43 8.54 -18.63 10.58
N LEU A 44 8.68 -17.52 9.86
CA LEU A 44 7.76 -17.16 8.79
C LEU A 44 8.04 -17.99 7.54
N LYS A 45 6.98 -18.42 6.85
CA LYS A 45 7.06 -19.01 5.51
C LYS A 45 6.49 -18.04 4.49
N GLU A 46 7.10 -17.91 3.31
CA GLU A 46 6.47 -17.19 2.20
C GLU A 46 5.24 -17.97 1.71
N VAL A 47 4.14 -17.27 1.44
CA VAL A 47 2.88 -17.87 0.96
C VAL A 47 2.35 -17.10 -0.24
N ARG A 48 1.33 -17.65 -0.90
CA ARG A 48 0.71 -17.04 -2.08
C ARG A 48 0.27 -15.60 -1.79
N LYS A 49 0.78 -14.67 -2.59
CA LYS A 49 0.47 -13.24 -2.54
C LYS A 49 -0.96 -13.00 -3.04
N LYS A 50 -1.77 -12.26 -2.27
CA LYS A 50 -3.17 -11.96 -2.63
C LYS A 50 -3.46 -10.47 -2.77
N THR A 51 -3.02 -9.64 -1.82
CA THR A 51 -3.32 -8.21 -1.81
C THR A 51 -2.51 -7.43 -2.83
N SER A 52 -3.16 -6.64 -3.68
CA SER A 52 -2.49 -5.73 -4.62
C SER A 52 -1.80 -4.54 -3.93
N VAL A 53 -0.68 -4.09 -4.47
CA VAL A 53 -0.06 -2.81 -4.12
C VAL A 53 -0.89 -1.68 -4.71
N GLN A 54 -1.18 -0.64 -3.92
CA GLN A 54 -1.96 0.50 -4.39
C GLN A 54 -1.24 1.22 -5.54
N GLY A 55 -1.94 1.42 -6.66
CA GLY A 55 -1.40 2.12 -7.82
C GLY A 55 -0.39 1.32 -8.65
N GLY A 56 -0.32 0.00 -8.49
CA GLY A 56 0.56 -0.86 -9.28
C GLY A 56 -0.06 -2.22 -9.65
N GLY A 57 0.59 -2.94 -10.56
CA GLY A 57 0.16 -4.27 -11.01
C GLY A 57 0.71 -5.45 -10.18
N LYS A 58 1.50 -5.19 -9.13
CA LYS A 58 2.14 -6.22 -8.30
C LYS A 58 1.33 -6.47 -7.02
N LYS A 59 1.51 -7.66 -6.43
CA LYS A 59 0.95 -8.03 -5.12
C LYS A 59 1.98 -7.89 -4.01
N ARG A 60 1.51 -7.65 -2.78
CA ARG A 60 2.37 -7.55 -1.60
C ARG A 60 3.05 -8.88 -1.29
N ALA A 61 4.33 -8.84 -0.89
CA ALA A 61 4.95 -10.00 -0.26
C ALA A 61 4.13 -10.42 0.96
N ARG A 62 3.91 -11.73 1.09
CA ARG A 62 3.03 -12.30 2.11
C ARG A 62 3.71 -13.50 2.75
N TYR A 63 3.62 -13.55 4.07
CA TYR A 63 4.17 -14.60 4.91
C TYR A 63 3.13 -15.11 5.90
N GLU A 64 3.37 -16.28 6.47
CA GLU A 64 2.50 -16.88 7.47
C GLU A 64 3.34 -17.51 8.60
N ASP A 65 2.87 -17.41 9.85
CA ASP A 65 3.47 -18.13 10.98
C ASP A 65 2.78 -19.49 11.23
N LYS A 66 3.35 -20.31 12.13
CA LYS A 66 2.79 -21.62 12.49
C LYS A 66 1.36 -21.57 13.06
N LYS A 67 0.91 -20.40 13.54
CA LYS A 67 -0.45 -20.20 14.07
C LYS A 67 -1.45 -19.77 12.98
N GLY A 68 -0.99 -19.64 11.74
CA GLY A 68 -1.79 -19.17 10.61
C GLY A 68 -2.02 -17.67 10.60
N ASN A 69 -1.24 -16.88 11.36
CA ASN A 69 -1.30 -15.42 11.21
C ASN A 69 -0.60 -15.02 9.92
N ILE A 70 -1.15 -14.03 9.24
CA ILE A 70 -0.68 -13.54 7.96
C ILE A 70 0.10 -12.25 8.19
N TYR A 71 1.20 -12.09 7.46
CA TYR A 71 2.02 -10.90 7.49
C TYR A 71 2.20 -10.39 6.07
N GLU A 72 1.87 -9.12 5.82
CA GLU A 72 2.10 -8.49 4.52
C GLU A 72 3.12 -7.37 4.64
N TRP A 73 3.98 -7.25 3.64
CA TRP A 73 4.95 -6.17 3.59
C TRP A 73 4.29 -4.85 3.19
N ASP A 74 4.45 -3.82 4.04
CA ASP A 74 4.13 -2.46 3.66
C ASP A 74 5.33 -1.82 2.95
N TYR A 75 5.29 -1.82 1.62
CA TYR A 75 6.34 -1.21 0.79
C TYR A 75 6.51 0.30 1.01
N ARG A 76 5.54 1.01 1.61
CA ARG A 76 5.70 2.43 1.89
C ARG A 76 6.55 2.66 3.14
N HIS A 77 6.32 1.85 4.17
CA HIS A 77 6.91 2.05 5.50
C HIS A 77 8.09 1.11 5.78
N GLY A 78 8.20 -0.01 5.06
CA GLY A 78 9.22 -1.03 5.31
C GLY A 78 8.94 -1.85 6.57
N THR A 79 7.67 -2.16 6.81
CA THR A 79 7.16 -2.80 8.03
C THR A 79 6.22 -3.96 7.70
N LEU A 80 5.89 -4.76 8.71
CA LEU A 80 4.97 -5.88 8.58
C LEU A 80 3.60 -5.51 9.12
N GLU A 81 2.59 -5.64 8.28
CA GLU A 81 1.19 -5.58 8.67
C GLU A 81 0.74 -6.99 9.06
N LYS A 82 0.42 -7.21 10.33
CA LYS A 82 -0.01 -8.53 10.84
C LYS A 82 -1.52 -8.65 10.82
N TYR A 83 -2.02 -9.81 10.43
CA TYR A 83 -3.42 -10.19 10.45
C TYR A 83 -3.58 -11.57 11.10
N ASN A 84 -4.71 -11.82 11.77
CA ASN A 84 -5.02 -13.18 12.23
C ASN A 84 -5.43 -14.10 11.06
N LYS A 85 -5.59 -15.40 11.34
CA LYS A 85 -6.05 -16.41 10.36
C LYS A 85 -7.43 -16.15 9.72
N ARG A 86 -8.17 -15.16 10.22
CA ARG A 86 -9.46 -14.70 9.66
C ARG A 86 -9.32 -13.34 8.96
N GLY A 87 -8.10 -12.90 8.68
CA GLY A 87 -7.81 -11.67 7.95
C GLY A 87 -8.04 -10.39 8.77
N LYS A 88 -8.23 -10.44 10.09
CA LYS A 88 -8.38 -9.23 10.93
C LYS A 88 -7.02 -8.64 11.26
N HIS A 89 -6.84 -7.34 11.00
CA HIS A 89 -5.60 -6.63 11.29
C HIS A 89 -5.31 -6.59 12.81
N LEU A 90 -4.05 -6.86 13.16
CA LEU A 90 -3.54 -6.93 14.53
C LEU A 90 -2.50 -5.86 14.86
N GLY A 91 -1.96 -5.17 13.84
CA GLY A 91 -1.01 -4.09 14.03
C GLY A 91 0.12 -4.10 13.00
N GLU A 92 0.92 -3.04 13.07
CA GLU A 92 2.15 -2.88 12.30
C GLU A 92 3.34 -3.25 13.18
N TYR A 93 4.31 -3.98 12.63
CA TYR A 93 5.45 -4.54 13.36
C TYR A 93 6.77 -4.23 12.67
N ASN A 94 7.80 -4.01 13.47
CA ASN A 94 9.17 -3.87 12.97
C ASN A 94 9.72 -5.25 12.56
N PRO A 95 10.20 -5.43 11.32
CA PRO A 95 10.66 -6.74 10.84
C PRO A 95 11.95 -7.23 11.48
N LYS A 96 12.78 -6.32 12.01
CA LYS A 96 14.06 -6.66 12.64
C LYS A 96 13.90 -6.99 14.12
N THR A 97 13.05 -6.27 14.84
CA THR A 97 12.92 -6.38 16.30
C THR A 97 11.65 -7.08 16.76
N GLY A 98 10.63 -7.20 15.91
CA GLY A 98 9.33 -7.76 16.28
C GLY A 98 8.48 -6.81 17.13
N LYS A 99 8.99 -5.61 17.45
CA LYS A 99 8.24 -4.62 18.23
C LYS A 99 7.02 -4.14 17.45
N GLN A 100 5.88 -4.09 18.12
CA GLN A 100 4.68 -3.47 17.58
C GLN A 100 4.87 -1.95 17.49
N LEU A 101 4.66 -1.41 16.29
CA LEU A 101 4.79 0.01 15.95
C LEU A 101 3.43 0.72 15.96
N LYS A 102 2.36 0.02 15.56
CA LYS A 102 1.00 0.54 15.59
C LYS A 102 0.01 -0.51 16.10
N PRO A 103 -1.06 -0.09 16.80
CA PRO A 103 -2.10 -0.99 17.28
C PRO A 103 -2.93 -1.58 16.12
N ALA A 104 -3.77 -2.55 16.45
CA ALA A 104 -4.76 -3.09 15.52
C ALA A 104 -5.67 -1.99 14.97
N ASN A 105 -6.06 -2.15 13.70
CA ASN A 105 -7.03 -1.27 13.05
C ASN A 105 -8.23 -2.11 12.61
N LYS A 106 -9.38 -1.88 13.25
CA LYS A 106 -10.58 -2.69 13.05
C LYS A 106 -11.13 -2.61 11.62
N THR A 107 -10.83 -1.55 10.87
CA THR A 107 -11.29 -1.36 9.48
C THR A 107 -10.42 -2.08 8.45
N ARG A 108 -9.20 -2.50 8.82
CA ARG A 108 -8.29 -3.19 7.89
C ARG A 108 -8.53 -4.70 7.88
N ARG A 109 -8.64 -5.26 6.68
CA ARG A 109 -8.87 -6.68 6.43
C ARG A 109 -8.05 -7.14 5.23
N VAL A 110 -7.73 -8.43 5.22
CA VAL A 110 -7.18 -9.14 4.05
C VAL A 110 -7.97 -10.42 3.84
N GLU A 111 -7.97 -10.92 2.60
CA GLU A 111 -8.36 -12.30 2.33
C GLU A 111 -7.36 -13.23 3.03
N PRO A 112 -7.82 -14.14 3.92
CA PRO A 112 -6.96 -15.14 4.55
C PRO A 112 -6.20 -15.97 3.52
#